data_AF-A0A3D5NE99-F1
#
_entry.id   AF-A0A3D5NE99-F1
#
_cell.length_a   1.000
_cell.length_b   1.000
_cell.length_c   1.000
_cell.angle_alpha   90.00
_cell.angle_beta   90.00
_cell.angle_gamma   90.00
#
_symmetry.space_group_name_H-M   'P 1'
#
loop_
_entity.id
_entity.type
_entity.pdbx_description
1 polymer ?
#
loop_
_entity_poly.entity_id
_entity_poly.type
_entity_poly.pdbx_seq_one_letter_code
_entity_poly.pdbx_strand_id
1 'polypeptide(L)'
;HNVLGAIGAMLDGSAKAFIGLGGNFARATPDSALVAKALKNLKLTVNIATKPNHSHLMPGEVSFILPCLGRTEIDLNSAGQSQVVSVEDSMSMVHGSAGINRPASP
;
A
#
# COMPACT_ATOMS: atom_id res chain seq x y z
N HIS A 1 -0.12 -9.61 -12.80
CA HIS A 1 0.66 -10.78 -12.33
C HIS A 1 0.12 -11.22 -10.97
N ASN A 2 0.12 -12.53 -10.66
CA ASN A 2 0.03 -12.97 -9.26
C ASN A 2 1.37 -12.67 -8.54
N VAL A 3 1.46 -12.88 -7.22
CA VAL A 3 2.65 -12.51 -6.43
C VAL A 3 3.94 -13.14 -6.98
N LEU A 4 3.94 -14.45 -7.28
CA LEU A 4 5.11 -15.14 -7.83
C LEU A 4 5.48 -14.61 -9.22
N GLY A 5 4.50 -14.41 -10.10
CA GLY A 5 4.73 -13.85 -11.43
C GLY A 5 5.21 -12.41 -11.39
N ALA A 6 4.80 -11.63 -10.39
CA ALA A 6 5.28 -10.26 -10.20
C ALA A 6 6.74 -10.26 -9.77
N ILE A 7 7.11 -11.07 -8.77
CA ILE A 7 8.49 -11.22 -8.32
C ILE A 7 9.38 -11.73 -9.46
N GLY A 8 8.92 -12.73 -10.21
CA GLY A 8 9.62 -13.24 -11.39
C GLY A 8 9.88 -12.13 -12.42
N ALA A 9 8.86 -11.36 -12.77
CA ALA A 9 8.98 -10.25 -13.72
C ALA A 9 9.91 -9.13 -13.21
N MET A 10 9.94 -8.87 -11.90
CA MET A 10 10.85 -7.91 -11.29
C MET A 10 12.31 -8.40 -11.35
N LEU A 11 12.53 -9.71 -11.19
CA LEU A 11 13.86 -10.32 -11.20
C LEU A 11 14.43 -10.49 -12.61
N ASP A 12 13.62 -10.95 -13.56
CA ASP A 12 14.01 -11.10 -14.97
C ASP A 12 14.07 -9.75 -15.71
N GLY A 13 13.53 -8.70 -15.10
CA GLY A 13 13.55 -7.33 -15.60
C GLY A 13 12.51 -7.02 -16.65
N SER A 14 11.55 -7.91 -16.91
CA SER A 14 10.38 -7.63 -17.76
C SER A 14 9.44 -6.60 -17.09
N ALA A 15 9.39 -6.56 -15.75
CA ALA A 15 8.79 -5.47 -15.00
C ALA A 15 9.84 -4.40 -14.65
N LYS A 16 9.49 -3.13 -14.91
CA LYS A 16 10.33 -1.97 -14.56
C LYS A 16 9.73 -1.09 -13.48
N ALA A 17 8.43 -1.24 -13.21
CA ALA A 17 7.71 -0.46 -12.22
C ALA A 17 6.91 -1.39 -11.28
N PHE A 18 6.86 -1.03 -10.00
CA PHE A 18 5.98 -1.63 -9.01
C PHE A 18 5.05 -0.56 -8.44
N ILE A 19 3.77 -0.89 -8.35
CA ILE A 19 2.75 -0.06 -7.70
C ILE A 19 2.06 -0.93 -6.66
N GLY A 20 2.24 -0.59 -5.38
CA GLY A 20 1.60 -1.25 -4.26
C GLY A 20 0.48 -0.38 -3.70
N LEU A 21 -0.74 -0.91 -3.65
CA LEU A 21 -1.85 -0.30 -2.90
C LEU A 21 -1.97 -0.97 -1.54
N GLY A 22 -1.50 -0.29 -0.50
CA GLY A 22 -1.41 -0.84 0.84
C GLY A 22 -0.51 -2.06 0.95
N GLY A 23 -0.52 -2.69 2.13
CA GLY A 23 0.23 -3.91 2.38
C GLY A 23 1.73 -3.70 2.61
N ASN A 24 2.34 -4.69 3.26
CA ASN A 24 3.78 -4.74 3.48
C ASN A 24 4.36 -5.86 2.59
N PHE A 25 4.45 -5.60 1.29
CA PHE A 25 4.93 -6.55 0.29
C PHE A 25 6.23 -7.23 0.71
N ALA A 26 7.24 -6.48 1.16
CA ALA A 26 8.53 -7.02 1.59
C ALA A 26 8.45 -8.04 2.74
N ARG A 27 7.40 -7.98 3.58
CA ARG A 27 7.16 -8.93 4.67
C ARG A 27 6.09 -9.97 4.36
N ALA A 28 5.20 -9.70 3.42
CA ALA A 28 4.10 -10.58 3.04
C ALA A 28 4.56 -11.69 2.07
N THR A 29 5.67 -11.50 1.37
CA THR A 29 6.23 -12.46 0.42
C THR A 29 7.34 -13.32 1.05
N PRO A 30 7.45 -14.61 0.70
CA PRO A 30 8.56 -15.46 1.15
C PRO A 30 9.89 -15.01 0.52
N ASP A 31 11.01 -15.41 1.14
CA ASP A 31 12.38 -15.05 0.73
C ASP A 31 12.63 -13.52 0.67
N SER A 32 12.80 -12.93 1.86
CA SER A 32 13.00 -11.48 2.01
C SER A 32 14.23 -10.94 1.27
N ALA A 33 15.29 -11.73 1.13
CA ALA A 33 16.51 -11.30 0.44
C ALA A 33 16.27 -11.14 -1.06
N LEU A 34 15.58 -12.12 -1.66
CA LEU A 34 15.20 -12.10 -3.07
C LEU A 34 14.21 -10.98 -3.37
N VAL A 35 13.22 -10.76 -2.52
CA VAL A 35 12.23 -9.67 -2.68
C VAL A 35 12.88 -8.30 -2.55
N ALA A 36 13.79 -8.12 -1.58
CA ALA A 36 14.54 -6.88 -1.44
C ALA A 36 15.38 -6.57 -2.69
N LYS A 37 16.02 -7.59 -3.27
CA LYS A 37 16.75 -7.46 -4.54
C LYS A 37 15.82 -7.09 -5.70
N ALA A 38 14.67 -7.76 -5.80
CA ALA A 38 13.68 -7.51 -6.85
C ALA A 38 13.15 -6.06 -6.78
N LEU A 39 12.81 -5.56 -5.59
CA LEU A 39 12.32 -4.19 -5.40
C LEU A 39 13.38 -3.14 -5.73
N LYS A 40 14.63 -3.33 -5.27
CA LYS A 40 15.74 -2.40 -5.51
C LYS A 40 16.14 -2.28 -6.98
N ASN A 41 15.88 -3.31 -7.78
CA ASN A 41 16.23 -3.34 -9.21
C ASN A 41 15.21 -2.65 -10.12
N LEU A 42 14.06 -2.22 -9.58
CA LEU A 42 13.04 -1.53 -10.35
C LEU A 42 13.42 -0.08 -10.63
N LYS A 43 13.02 0.41 -11.80
CA LYS A 43 13.18 1.83 -12.17
C LYS A 43 12.22 2.74 -11.39
N LEU A 44 11.05 2.22 -11.05
CA LEU A 44 10.02 2.95 -10.32
C LEU A 44 9.35 2.08 -9.26
N THR A 45 9.26 2.59 -8.04
CA THR A 45 8.46 1.98 -6.95
C THR A 45 7.49 3.01 -6.38
N VAL A 46 6.19 2.75 -6.50
CA VAL A 46 5.14 3.59 -5.90
C VAL A 46 4.44 2.79 -4.83
N ASN A 47 4.36 3.33 -3.62
CA ASN A 47 3.62 2.74 -2.51
C ASN A 47 2.52 3.70 -2.07
N ILE A 48 1.26 3.33 -2.26
CA ILE A 48 0.11 4.06 -1.75
C ILE A 48 -0.19 3.50 -0.36
N ALA A 49 0.04 4.30 0.69
CA ALA A 49 0.06 3.78 2.05
C ALA A 49 -0.47 4.76 3.09
N THR A 50 -1.19 4.20 4.07
CA THR A 50 -1.70 4.92 5.25
C THR A 50 -0.61 5.16 6.31
N LYS A 51 0.50 4.41 6.25
CA LYS A 51 1.66 4.55 7.14
C LYS A 51 2.93 3.92 6.55
N PRO A 52 4.12 4.35 6.98
CA PRO A 52 5.37 3.71 6.61
C PRO A 52 5.44 2.22 7.02
N ASN A 53 6.04 1.38 6.16
CA ASN A 53 6.30 -0.03 6.45
C ASN A 53 7.61 -0.51 5.79
N HIS A 54 7.96 -1.79 5.95
CA HIS A 54 9.25 -2.33 5.49
C HIS A 54 9.47 -2.26 3.97
N SER A 55 8.40 -2.36 3.16
CA SER A 55 8.53 -2.20 1.70
C SER A 55 9.15 -0.85 1.33
N HIS A 56 8.88 0.20 2.12
CA HIS A 56 9.34 1.55 1.83
C HIS A 56 10.83 1.74 2.11
N LEU A 57 11.45 0.79 2.83
CA LEU A 57 12.90 0.76 3.09
C LEU A 57 13.69 0.08 1.97
N MET A 58 13.00 -0.42 0.94
CA MET A 58 13.58 -1.08 -0.23
C MET A 58 13.22 -0.29 -1.51
N PRO A 59 13.64 0.98 -1.63
CA PRO A 59 13.32 1.79 -2.79
C PRO A 59 13.98 1.22 -4.06
N GLY A 60 13.27 1.32 -5.19
CA GLY A 60 13.89 1.23 -6.51
C GLY A 60 14.69 2.49 -6.85
N GLU A 61 15.03 2.67 -8.12
CA GLU A 61 15.78 3.84 -8.60
C GLU A 61 15.06 5.16 -8.30
N VAL A 62 13.77 5.23 -8.63
CA VAL A 62 12.86 6.32 -8.23
C VAL A 62 11.76 5.75 -7.36
N SER A 63 11.51 6.36 -6.21
CA SER A 63 10.54 5.86 -5.24
C SER A 63 9.60 6.95 -4.71
N PHE A 64 8.30 6.66 -4.71
CA PHE A 64 7.26 7.50 -4.12
C PHE A 64 6.51 6.74 -3.04
N ILE A 65 6.25 7.44 -1.93
CA ILE A 65 5.24 7.04 -0.95
C ILE A 65 4.10 8.04 -1.08
N LEU A 66 2.95 7.58 -1.54
CA LEU A 66 1.76 8.39 -1.73
C LEU A 66 0.84 8.16 -0.51
N PRO A 67 0.65 9.16 0.36
CA PRO A 67 -0.29 9.05 1.46
C PRO A 67 -1.70 8.75 0.94
N CYS A 68 -2.43 7.91 1.66
CA CYS A 68 -3.87 7.73 1.46
C CYS A 68 -4.58 7.71 2.81
N LEU A 69 -5.88 8.00 2.79
CA LEU A 69 -6.69 8.02 4.01
C LEU A 69 -6.68 6.66 4.70
N GLY A 70 -6.29 6.68 5.97
CA GLY A 70 -6.46 5.58 6.91
C GLY A 70 -7.88 5.51 7.43
N ARG A 71 -8.30 4.31 7.86
CA ARG A 71 -9.63 4.06 8.43
C ARG A 71 -9.98 4.96 9.62
N THR A 72 -8.97 5.44 10.36
CA THR A 72 -9.15 6.30 11.54
C THR A 72 -9.19 7.79 11.20
N GLU A 73 -8.94 8.15 9.94
CA GLU A 73 -8.93 9.54 9.48
C GLU A 73 -10.31 9.95 8.95
N ILE A 74 -10.66 11.21 9.16
CA ILE A 74 -11.92 11.81 8.71
C ILE A 74 -11.93 11.78 7.18
N ASP A 75 -12.85 11.02 6.64
CA ASP A 75 -13.13 10.96 5.22
C ASP A 75 -14.23 11.98 4.90
N LEU A 76 -13.97 12.87 3.94
CA LEU A 76 -14.87 13.95 3.55
C LEU A 76 -15.40 13.70 2.12
N ASN A 77 -16.70 13.82 1.93
CA ASN A 77 -17.30 13.75 0.60
C ASN A 77 -17.01 15.02 -0.22
N SER A 78 -17.48 15.06 -1.48
CA SER A 78 -17.29 16.22 -2.37
C SER A 78 -17.91 17.53 -1.87
N ALA A 79 -18.86 17.47 -0.92
CA ALA A 79 -19.45 18.63 -0.26
C ALA A 79 -18.73 19.02 1.05
N GLY A 80 -17.63 18.35 1.39
CA GLY A 80 -16.84 18.61 2.61
C GLY A 80 -17.46 18.07 3.90
N GLN A 81 -18.44 17.16 3.79
CA GLN A 81 -19.09 16.55 4.96
C GLN A 81 -18.46 15.19 5.29
N SER A 82 -18.31 14.89 6.58
CA SER A 82 -17.80 13.59 7.03
C SER A 82 -18.70 12.45 6.55
N GLN A 83 -18.09 11.44 5.95
CA GLN A 83 -18.78 10.24 5.49
C GLN A 83 -18.55 9.04 6.42
N VAL A 84 -19.52 8.14 6.42
CA VAL A 84 -19.49 6.86 7.15
C VAL A 84 -19.48 5.75 6.10
N VAL A 85 -18.54 4.82 6.20
CA VAL A 85 -18.47 3.65 5.31
C VAL A 85 -18.93 2.41 6.06
N SER A 86 -19.70 1.55 5.41
CA SER A 86 -20.09 0.26 5.97
C SER A 86 -18.91 -0.71 5.90
N VAL A 87 -18.66 -1.43 6.99
CA VAL A 87 -17.59 -2.44 7.08
C VAL A 87 -18.13 -3.72 7.71
N GLU A 88 -17.54 -4.86 7.35
CA GLU A 88 -17.72 -6.14 8.02
C GLU A 88 -16.52 -6.39 8.94
N ASP A 89 -16.75 -6.84 10.17
CA ASP A 89 -15.70 -7.27 11.09
C ASP A 89 -15.44 -8.78 11.05
N SER A 90 -14.46 -9.27 11.81
CA SER A 90 -14.11 -10.69 11.85
C SER A 90 -15.20 -11.61 12.42
N MET A 91 -16.28 -11.04 12.96
CA MET A 91 -17.44 -11.74 13.50
C MET A 91 -18.64 -11.67 12.55
N SER A 92 -18.42 -11.26 11.30
CA SER A 92 -19.44 -11.08 10.26
C SER A 92 -20.53 -10.08 10.63
N MET A 93 -20.21 -9.09 11.46
CA MET A 93 -21.11 -7.99 11.79
C MET A 93 -20.88 -6.81 10.84
N VAL A 94 -21.95 -6.34 10.21
CA VAL A 94 -21.92 -5.14 9.36
C VAL A 94 -22.29 -3.91 10.19
N HIS A 95 -21.39 -2.93 10.25
CA HIS A 95 -21.61 -1.69 10.98
C HIS A 95 -20.95 -0.48 10.29
N GLY A 96 -21.32 0.73 10.72
CA GLY A 96 -20.70 1.96 10.24
C GLY A 96 -19.28 2.13 10.80
N SER A 97 -18.36 2.60 9.96
CA SER A 97 -17.00 2.99 10.32
C SER A 97 -16.76 4.43 9.84
N ALA A 98 -16.34 5.29 10.76
CA ALA A 98 -15.94 6.66 10.46
C ALA A 98 -14.69 7.00 11.26
N GLY A 99 -13.73 7.67 10.61
CA GLY A 99 -12.54 8.17 11.27
C GLY A 99 -12.83 9.46 12.03
N ILE A 100 -12.01 9.72 13.06
CA ILE A 100 -12.11 10.92 13.92
C ILE A 100 -10.82 11.75 13.92
N ASN A 101 -9.73 11.21 13.35
CA ASN A 101 -8.46 11.90 13.25
C ASN A 101 -8.41 12.77 12.01
N ARG A 102 -7.68 13.88 12.07
CA ARG A 102 -7.38 14.65 10.85
C ARG A 102 -6.45 13.83 9.94
N PRO A 103 -6.62 13.89 8.61
CA PRO A 103 -5.69 13.26 7.66
C PRO A 103 -4.25 13.73 7.88
N ALA A 104 -3.30 12.81 7.77
CA ALA A 104 -1.87 13.09 7.91
C ALA A 104 -1.31 13.94 6.76
N SER A 105 -1.99 13.94 5.61
CA SER A 105 -1.69 14.73 4.43
C SER A 105 -3.02 15.21 3.81
N PRO A 106 -3.05 16.38 3.13
CA PRO A 106 -4.18 16.81 2.31
C PRO A 106 -4.57 15.77 1.26
#